data_AF-A0A7W5BJ35-F1
#
_entry.id   AF-A0A7W5BJ35-F1
#
_cell.length_a   1.000
_cell.length_b   1.000
_cell.length_c   1.000
_cell.angle_alpha   90.00
_cell.angle_beta   90.00
_cell.angle_gamma   90.00
#
_symmetry.space_group_name_H-M   'P 1'
#
loop_
_entity.id
_entity.type
_entity.pdbx_description
1 polymer ?
#
loop_
_entity_poly.entity_id
_entity_poly.type
_entity_poly.pdbx_seq_one_letter_code
_entity_poly.pdbx_strand_id
1 'polypeptide(L)'
;MSDLLARARRQVSGRVGNVTLNLPFVSFDVSPKDKEKQVAREIVIRLKDRRVLSAWECCDNCIDHALASLQEIRRTLVDKQVDLSDLQDGPLFLLLDAMSLGIRQFLTFEQRLKAAGKEQDSLGDQEFYRPPDTRQAYFDGLEVLRGHLSRCLGQVAAIGGMELPADGLISNYRGAWQIEAYNPPHVEALDHEA
;
A
#
# COMPACT_ATOMS: atom_id res chain seq x y z
N MET A 1 -0.41 2.92 12.99
CA MET A 1 -1.35 1.79 12.83
C MET A 1 -2.54 1.93 13.76
N SER A 2 -2.35 2.29 15.04
CA SER A 2 -3.43 2.48 16.01
C SER A 2 -4.50 3.50 15.59
N ASP A 3 -4.11 4.65 15.03
CA ASP A 3 -5.09 5.66 14.56
C ASP A 3 -5.88 5.22 13.31
N LEU A 4 -5.22 4.50 12.39
CA LEU A 4 -5.87 3.92 11.21
C LEU A 4 -6.91 2.86 11.62
N LEU A 5 -6.57 2.02 12.61
CA LEU A 5 -7.49 1.04 13.18
C LEU A 5 -8.61 1.68 14.01
N ALA A 6 -8.34 2.79 14.70
CA ALA A 6 -9.37 3.56 15.39
C ALA A 6 -10.40 4.16 14.41
N ARG A 7 -9.94 4.63 13.24
CA ARG A 7 -10.81 5.11 12.15
C ARG A 7 -11.57 3.95 11.48
N ALA A 8 -10.90 2.82 11.25
CA ALA A 8 -11.57 1.59 10.79
C ALA A 8 -12.69 1.17 11.75
N ARG A 9 -12.42 1.11 13.07
CA ARG A 9 -13.42 0.81 14.11
C ARG A 9 -14.62 1.76 14.10
N ARG A 10 -14.40 3.06 13.91
CA ARG A 10 -15.49 4.05 13.79
C ARG A 10 -16.42 3.79 12.59
N GLN A 11 -15.94 3.13 11.53
CA GLN A 11 -16.76 2.76 10.39
C GLN A 11 -17.61 1.50 10.63
N VAL A 12 -17.21 0.63 11.56
CA VAL A 12 -17.91 -0.63 11.90
C VAL A 12 -19.17 -0.40 12.74
N SER A 13 -19.22 0.68 13.52
CA SER A 13 -20.32 0.94 14.47
C SER A 13 -21.66 1.23 13.75
N GLY A 14 -22.43 0.17 13.50
CA GLY A 14 -23.87 0.26 13.23
C GLY A 14 -24.30 0.37 11.76
N ARG A 15 -23.46 0.04 10.79
CA ARG A 15 -23.82 0.08 9.35
C ARG A 15 -23.84 -1.31 8.72
N VAL A 16 -24.97 -1.66 8.09
CA VAL A 16 -25.02 -2.76 7.13
C VAL A 16 -24.39 -2.25 5.83
N GLY A 17 -23.17 -2.69 5.56
CA GLY A 17 -22.44 -2.34 4.34
C GLY A 17 -22.75 -3.28 3.18
N ASN A 18 -22.56 -2.81 1.95
CA ASN A 18 -22.67 -3.65 0.74
C ASN A 18 -21.32 -4.09 0.19
N VAL A 19 -20.21 -3.62 0.77
CA VAL A 19 -18.84 -3.99 0.42
C VAL A 19 -18.09 -4.36 1.71
N THR A 20 -17.51 -5.56 1.77
CA THR A 20 -16.67 -5.98 2.89
C THR A 20 -15.22 -5.58 2.63
N LEU A 21 -14.65 -4.73 3.50
CA LEU A 21 -13.23 -4.41 3.46
C LEU A 21 -12.44 -5.34 4.36
N ASN A 22 -11.32 -5.83 3.82
CA ASN A 22 -10.38 -6.68 4.53
C ASN A 22 -9.06 -5.95 4.69
N LEU A 23 -8.67 -5.67 5.94
CA LEU A 23 -7.37 -5.14 6.33
C LEU A 23 -6.64 -6.16 7.20
N PRO A 24 -5.32 -6.00 7.46
CA PRO A 24 -4.65 -6.80 8.47
C PRO A 24 -5.40 -6.73 9.80
N PHE A 25 -5.71 -7.90 10.38
CA PHE A 25 -6.35 -8.09 11.69
C PHE A 25 -7.82 -7.65 11.83
N VAL A 26 -8.41 -6.99 10.84
CA VAL A 26 -9.80 -6.50 10.92
C VAL A 26 -10.54 -6.64 9.59
N SER A 27 -11.82 -6.95 9.67
CA SER A 27 -12.73 -7.00 8.53
C SER A 27 -14.03 -6.33 8.91
N PHE A 28 -14.59 -5.53 8.01
CA PHE A 28 -15.81 -4.78 8.29
C PHE A 28 -16.53 -4.37 7.02
N ASP A 29 -17.85 -4.20 7.12
CA ASP A 29 -18.70 -3.82 6.01
C ASP A 29 -18.85 -2.31 5.90
N VAL A 30 -18.79 -1.81 4.67
CA VAL A 30 -18.91 -0.39 4.35
C VAL A 30 -19.91 -0.15 3.23
N SER A 31 -20.45 1.06 3.16
CA SER A 31 -21.31 1.54 2.08
C SER A 31 -20.67 2.76 1.42
N PRO A 32 -19.84 2.58 0.38
CA PRO A 32 -19.14 3.68 -0.26
C PRO A 32 -20.11 4.62 -0.98
N LYS A 33 -19.85 5.94 -0.91
CA LYS A 33 -20.62 6.95 -1.65
C LYS A 33 -20.24 6.95 -3.12
N ASP A 34 -21.09 7.50 -3.98
CA ASP A 34 -20.86 7.50 -5.44
C ASP A 34 -19.56 8.22 -5.84
N LYS A 35 -19.21 9.30 -5.14
CA LYS A 35 -17.93 9.98 -5.29
C LYS A 35 -16.74 9.06 -5.00
N GLU A 36 -16.82 8.26 -3.94
CA GLU A 36 -15.78 7.28 -3.62
C GLU A 36 -15.70 6.19 -4.69
N LYS A 37 -16.83 5.69 -5.17
CA LYS A 37 -16.84 4.70 -6.26
C LYS A 37 -16.18 5.24 -7.53
N GLN A 38 -16.47 6.50 -7.89
CA GLN A 38 -15.85 7.15 -9.05
C GLN A 38 -14.34 7.28 -8.87
N VAL A 39 -13.89 7.84 -7.74
CA VAL A 39 -12.46 8.02 -7.46
C VAL A 39 -11.73 6.67 -7.38
N ALA A 40 -12.35 5.65 -6.78
CA ALA A 40 -11.79 4.30 -6.73
C ALA A 40 -11.52 3.72 -8.11
N ARG A 41 -12.44 3.89 -9.07
CA ARG A 41 -12.24 3.43 -10.45
C ARG A 41 -11.04 4.09 -11.10
N GLU A 42 -10.91 5.40 -10.94
CA GLU A 42 -9.77 6.15 -11.47
C GLU A 42 -8.44 5.67 -10.87
N ILE A 43 -8.43 5.39 -9.57
CA ILE A 43 -7.25 4.85 -8.87
C ILE A 43 -6.85 3.50 -9.46
N VAL A 44 -7.79 2.56 -9.57
CA VAL A 44 -7.51 1.24 -10.17
C VAL A 44 -6.91 1.38 -11.57
N ILE A 45 -7.52 2.21 -12.42
CA ILE A 45 -7.04 2.45 -13.78
C ILE A 45 -5.62 3.06 -13.81
N ARG A 46 -5.33 4.01 -12.92
CA ARG A 46 -4.04 4.72 -12.89
C ARG A 46 -2.91 3.92 -12.27
N LEU A 47 -3.20 3.00 -11.35
CA LEU A 47 -2.18 2.24 -10.64
C LEU A 47 -1.91 0.86 -11.26
N LYS A 48 -2.88 0.22 -11.93
CA LYS A 48 -2.75 -1.18 -12.38
C LYS A 48 -1.49 -1.49 -13.20
N ASP A 49 -0.99 -0.55 -13.98
CA ASP A 49 0.16 -0.75 -14.87
C ASP A 49 1.44 -0.06 -14.37
N ARG A 50 1.43 0.47 -13.13
CA ARG A 50 2.62 1.12 -12.56
C ARG A 50 3.72 0.08 -12.41
N ARG A 51 4.94 0.43 -12.87
CA ARG A 51 6.10 -0.48 -12.90
C ARG A 51 6.32 -1.20 -11.58
N VAL A 52 6.20 -0.49 -10.46
CA VAL A 52 6.40 -1.11 -9.13
C VAL A 52 5.38 -2.22 -8.83
N LEU A 53 4.20 -2.22 -9.46
CA LEU A 53 3.18 -3.27 -9.29
C LEU A 53 3.20 -4.32 -10.40
N SER A 54 3.89 -4.05 -11.52
CA SER A 54 3.82 -4.83 -12.75
C SER A 54 5.13 -5.49 -13.19
N ALA A 55 6.28 -5.10 -12.62
CA ALA A 55 7.59 -5.59 -13.02
C ALA A 55 8.44 -6.03 -11.82
N TRP A 56 9.39 -6.92 -12.09
CA TRP A 56 10.42 -7.35 -11.16
C TRP A 56 11.73 -6.60 -11.41
N GLU A 57 12.47 -6.31 -10.35
CA GLU A 57 13.79 -5.70 -10.43
C GLU A 57 14.88 -6.77 -10.51
N CYS A 58 15.91 -6.52 -11.32
CA CYS A 58 17.11 -7.35 -11.39
C CYS A 58 18.42 -6.57 -11.14
N CYS A 59 18.38 -5.23 -11.15
CA CYS A 59 19.56 -4.37 -11.09
C CYS A 59 19.26 -3.01 -10.45
N ASP A 60 20.30 -2.19 -10.25
CA ASP A 60 20.18 -0.89 -9.59
C ASP A 60 19.40 0.15 -10.40
N ASN A 61 19.47 0.09 -11.73
CA ASN A 61 18.60 0.90 -12.59
C ASN A 61 17.13 0.52 -12.45
N CYS A 62 16.81 -0.76 -12.26
CA CYS A 62 15.45 -1.19 -12.01
C CYS A 62 14.94 -0.68 -10.66
N ILE A 63 15.79 -0.65 -9.64
CA ILE A 63 15.51 -0.05 -8.32
C ILE A 63 15.17 1.43 -8.48
N ASP A 64 15.96 2.19 -9.24
CA ASP A 64 15.74 3.62 -9.42
C ASP A 64 14.42 3.91 -10.15
N HIS A 65 14.09 3.12 -11.18
CA HIS A 65 12.80 3.22 -11.86
C HIS A 65 11.62 2.82 -10.97
N ALA A 66 11.78 1.81 -10.10
CA ALA A 66 10.76 1.42 -9.13
C ALA A 66 10.53 2.53 -8.09
N LEU A 67 11.59 3.17 -7.60
CA LEU A 67 11.51 4.33 -6.72
C LEU A 67 10.81 5.52 -7.37
N ALA A 68 11.11 5.81 -8.64
CA ALA A 68 10.40 6.84 -9.40
C ALA A 68 8.90 6.51 -9.52
N SER A 69 8.57 5.26 -9.89
CA SER A 69 7.19 4.78 -9.95
C SER A 69 6.45 4.89 -8.61
N LEU A 70 7.13 4.68 -7.48
CA LEU A 70 6.54 4.86 -6.15
C LEU A 70 6.22 6.33 -5.84
N GLN A 71 7.06 7.27 -6.26
CA GLN A 71 6.77 8.69 -6.11
C GLN A 71 5.55 9.12 -6.95
N GLU A 72 5.38 8.55 -8.14
CA GLU A 72 4.19 8.79 -8.97
C GLU A 72 2.91 8.25 -8.34
N ILE A 73 2.97 7.04 -7.76
CA ILE A 73 1.86 6.49 -6.98
C ILE A 73 1.54 7.43 -5.82
N ARG A 74 2.55 7.84 -5.04
CA ARG A 74 2.35 8.75 -3.90
C ARG A 74 1.68 10.05 -4.33
N ARG A 75 2.10 10.65 -5.45
CA ARG A 75 1.46 11.86 -6.01
C ARG A 75 -0.01 11.59 -6.33
N THR A 76 -0.28 10.49 -7.04
CA THR A 76 -1.66 10.09 -7.38
C THR A 76 -2.53 9.90 -6.14
N LEU A 77 -2.01 9.25 -5.09
CA LEU A 77 -2.74 9.05 -3.85
C LEU A 77 -3.08 10.38 -3.17
N VAL A 78 -2.12 11.31 -3.07
CA VAL A 78 -2.35 12.64 -2.49
C VAL A 78 -3.39 13.41 -3.29
N ASP A 79 -3.28 13.43 -4.63
CA ASP A 79 -4.27 14.09 -5.48
C ASP A 79 -5.68 13.53 -5.22
N LYS A 80 -5.81 12.21 -5.06
CA LYS A 80 -7.10 11.57 -4.78
C LYS A 80 -7.60 11.76 -3.35
N GLN A 81 -6.71 11.95 -2.39
CA GLN A 81 -7.09 12.39 -1.04
C GLN A 81 -7.63 13.81 -1.04
N VAL A 82 -7.07 14.71 -1.87
CA VAL A 82 -7.61 16.07 -2.04
C VAL A 82 -9.00 16.01 -2.68
N ASP A 83 -9.20 15.18 -3.70
CA ASP A 83 -10.52 14.96 -4.32
C ASP A 83 -11.56 14.49 -3.29
N LEU A 84 -11.13 13.74 -2.26
CA LEU A 84 -11.95 13.18 -1.17
C LEU A 84 -11.90 14.02 0.13
N SER A 85 -11.48 15.28 0.06
CA SER A 85 -11.31 16.14 1.25
C SER A 85 -12.59 16.39 2.06
N ASP A 86 -13.76 16.21 1.46
CA ASP A 86 -15.08 16.24 2.09
C ASP A 86 -15.53 14.87 2.67
N LEU A 87 -14.77 13.81 2.39
CA LEU A 87 -15.05 12.42 2.74
C LEU A 87 -13.86 11.76 3.46
N GLN A 88 -13.18 12.51 4.33
CA GLN A 88 -11.97 12.03 5.03
C GLN A 88 -12.24 10.81 5.91
N ASP A 89 -13.45 10.68 6.47
CA ASP A 89 -13.86 9.51 7.25
C ASP A 89 -14.44 8.38 6.37
N GLY A 90 -14.28 8.46 5.05
CA GLY A 90 -14.78 7.48 4.08
C GLY A 90 -13.89 6.23 3.97
N PRO A 91 -14.47 5.07 3.61
CA PRO A 91 -13.72 3.83 3.40
C PRO A 91 -12.59 3.96 2.38
N LEU A 92 -12.78 4.72 1.31
CA LEU A 92 -11.73 4.89 0.31
C LEU A 92 -10.56 5.69 0.88
N PHE A 93 -10.83 6.78 1.60
CA PHE A 93 -9.79 7.61 2.20
C PHE A 93 -8.90 6.80 3.14
N LEU A 94 -9.51 5.91 3.95
CA LEU A 94 -8.79 4.98 4.83
C LEU A 94 -7.80 4.09 4.07
N LEU A 95 -8.20 3.55 2.91
CA LEU A 95 -7.32 2.72 2.07
C LEU A 95 -6.17 3.55 1.48
N LEU A 96 -6.43 4.79 1.06
CA LEU A 96 -5.37 5.68 0.55
C LEU A 96 -4.36 6.05 1.65
N ASP A 97 -4.84 6.23 2.88
CA ASP A 97 -3.97 6.44 4.04
C ASP A 97 -3.11 5.21 4.33
N ALA A 98 -3.69 4.01 4.25
CA ALA A 98 -2.94 2.76 4.43
C ALA A 98 -1.81 2.64 3.39
N MET A 99 -2.13 2.81 2.11
CA MET A 99 -1.16 2.76 1.02
C MET A 99 -0.07 3.83 1.20
N SER A 100 -0.47 5.07 1.53
CA SER A 100 0.47 6.18 1.74
C SER A 100 1.40 5.94 2.92
N LEU A 101 0.89 5.32 3.99
CA LEU A 101 1.68 4.93 5.15
C LEU A 101 2.72 3.85 4.78
N GLY A 102 2.30 2.81 4.06
CA GLY A 102 3.22 1.76 3.58
C GLY A 102 4.35 2.33 2.71
N ILE A 103 4.01 3.21 1.76
CA ILE A 103 5.01 3.89 0.91
C ILE A 103 5.96 4.73 1.77
N ARG A 104 5.45 5.49 2.75
CA ARG A 104 6.29 6.29 3.64
C ARG A 104 7.25 5.43 4.45
N GLN A 105 6.77 4.33 5.03
CA GLN A 105 7.59 3.40 5.79
C GLN A 105 8.71 2.80 4.93
N PHE A 106 8.38 2.36 3.71
CA PHE A 106 9.36 1.83 2.77
C PHE A 106 10.41 2.87 2.36
N LEU A 107 10.01 4.11 2.06
CA LEU A 107 10.95 5.18 1.74
C LEU A 107 11.87 5.51 2.92
N THR A 108 11.36 5.48 4.15
CA THR A 108 12.20 5.63 5.35
C THR A 108 13.19 4.48 5.51
N PHE A 109 12.75 3.23 5.25
CA PHE A 109 13.63 2.07 5.24
C PHE A 109 14.73 2.20 4.18
N GLU A 110 14.38 2.60 2.96
CA GLU A 110 15.31 2.79 1.85
C GLU A 110 16.35 3.88 2.14
N GLN A 111 15.94 4.98 2.78
CA GLN A 111 16.87 6.01 3.24
C GLN A 111 17.87 5.49 4.27
N ARG A 112 17.43 4.62 5.19
CA ARG A 112 18.31 3.98 6.18
C ARG A 112 19.29 3.01 5.52
N LEU A 113 18.84 2.21 4.55
CA LEU A 113 19.69 1.33 3.76
C LEU A 113 20.79 2.13 3.02
N LYS A 114 20.40 3.22 2.35
CA LYS A 114 21.36 4.13 1.69
C LYS A 114 22.37 4.72 2.66
N ALA A 115 21.94 5.10 3.87
CA ALA A 115 22.84 5.66 4.88
C ALA A 115 23.84 4.62 5.41
N ALA A 116 23.41 3.36 5.58
CA ALA A 116 24.26 2.26 6.02
C ALA A 116 25.24 1.79 4.94
N GLY A 117 24.87 1.87 3.66
CA GLY A 117 25.69 1.40 2.53
C GLY A 117 26.77 2.37 2.03
N LYS A 118 27.01 3.49 2.73
CA LYS A 118 27.95 4.56 2.29
C LYS A 118 29.44 4.23 2.43
N GLU A 119 29.82 3.03 2.88
CA GLU A 119 31.21 2.68 3.19
C GLU A 119 31.99 1.95 2.08
N GLN A 120 31.43 1.74 0.88
CA GLN A 120 32.16 1.06 -0.19
C GLN A 120 32.24 1.89 -1.48
N ASP A 121 33.44 2.43 -1.73
CA ASP A 121 33.91 2.95 -3.02
C ASP A 121 33.80 1.84 -4.08
N SER A 122 32.62 1.73 -4.68
CA SER A 122 32.34 0.78 -5.73
C SER A 122 32.76 1.40 -7.06
N LEU A 123 34.06 1.36 -7.35
CA LEU A 123 34.59 1.48 -8.70
C LEU A 123 34.24 0.20 -9.47
N GLY A 124 33.02 0.09 -10.00
CA GLY A 124 32.66 -1.07 -10.82
C GLY A 124 31.18 -1.17 -11.14
N ASP A 125 30.90 -1.19 -12.45
CA ASP A 125 29.62 -1.46 -13.12
C ASP A 125 28.47 -0.45 -12.89
N GLN A 126 28.06 0.24 -13.97
CA GLN A 126 26.97 1.24 -13.93
C GLN A 126 25.62 0.63 -13.51
N GLU A 127 25.46 -0.68 -13.67
CA GLU A 127 24.21 -1.39 -13.40
C GLU A 127 24.11 -1.95 -11.97
N PHE A 128 25.23 -2.02 -11.23
CA PHE A 128 25.33 -2.70 -9.94
C PHE A 128 26.12 -1.92 -8.88
N TYR A 129 25.85 -0.63 -8.72
CA TYR A 129 26.56 0.27 -7.81
C TYR A 129 26.20 0.14 -6.32
N ARG A 130 25.11 -0.57 -5.95
CA ARG A 130 24.80 -0.87 -4.54
C ARG A 130 25.45 -2.18 -4.09
N PRO A 131 25.88 -2.29 -2.81
CA PRO A 131 26.31 -3.56 -2.26
C PRO A 131 25.23 -4.65 -2.42
N PRO A 132 25.61 -5.92 -2.69
CA PRO A 132 24.65 -7.01 -2.88
C PRO A 132 23.64 -7.15 -1.74
N ASP A 133 24.09 -7.07 -0.48
CA ASP A 133 23.22 -7.19 0.69
C ASP A 133 22.21 -6.03 0.78
N THR A 134 22.65 -4.82 0.45
CA THR A 134 21.77 -3.63 0.36
C THR A 134 20.71 -3.82 -0.72
N ARG A 135 21.10 -4.38 -1.87
CA ARG A 135 20.19 -4.67 -2.98
C ARG A 135 19.17 -5.73 -2.59
N GLN A 136 19.61 -6.80 -1.94
CA GLN A 136 18.71 -7.85 -1.47
C GLN A 136 17.71 -7.32 -0.43
N ALA A 137 18.19 -6.56 0.55
CA ALA A 137 17.32 -5.94 1.56
C ALA A 137 16.29 -4.98 0.93
N TYR A 138 16.67 -4.26 -0.13
CA TYR A 138 15.73 -3.46 -0.90
C TYR A 138 14.65 -4.31 -1.57
N PHE A 139 15.03 -5.39 -2.27
CA PHE A 139 14.07 -6.28 -2.95
C PHE A 139 13.11 -6.92 -1.95
N ASP A 140 13.60 -7.41 -0.82
CA ASP A 140 12.77 -8.01 0.22
C ASP A 140 11.77 -7.00 0.80
N GLY A 141 12.21 -5.77 1.07
CA GLY A 141 11.34 -4.70 1.54
C GLY A 141 10.29 -4.29 0.49
N LEU A 142 10.69 -4.28 -0.79
CA LEU A 142 9.80 -3.90 -1.89
C LEU A 142 8.72 -4.96 -2.10
N GLU A 143 9.06 -6.23 -1.94
CA GLU A 143 8.12 -7.35 -2.02
C GLU A 143 6.97 -7.21 -1.02
N VAL A 144 7.30 -6.86 0.23
CA VAL A 144 6.30 -6.60 1.28
C VAL A 144 5.41 -5.41 0.91
N LEU A 145 6.01 -4.30 0.43
CA LEU A 145 5.25 -3.12 0.01
C LEU A 145 4.32 -3.43 -1.19
N ARG A 146 4.79 -4.18 -2.18
CA ARG A 146 3.97 -4.59 -3.34
C ARG A 146 2.77 -5.40 -2.91
N GLY A 147 2.98 -6.37 -2.02
CA GLY A 147 1.89 -7.15 -1.45
C GLY A 147 0.89 -6.27 -0.70
N HIS A 148 1.36 -5.26 0.05
CA HIS A 148 0.49 -4.30 0.72
C HIS A 148 -0.34 -3.48 -0.27
N LEU A 149 0.32 -2.82 -1.23
CA LEU A 149 -0.34 -1.96 -2.22
C LEU A 149 -1.32 -2.72 -3.09
N SER A 150 -0.97 -3.94 -3.52
CA SER A 150 -1.84 -4.77 -4.37
C SER A 150 -3.11 -5.20 -3.64
N ARG A 151 -3.01 -5.59 -2.36
CA ARG A 151 -4.19 -5.95 -1.55
C ARG A 151 -5.07 -4.75 -1.27
N CYS A 152 -4.48 -3.59 -0.96
CA CYS A 152 -5.22 -2.33 -0.87
C CYS A 152 -5.94 -2.02 -2.19
N LEU A 153 -5.26 -2.16 -3.33
CA LEU A 153 -5.86 -1.92 -4.66
C LEU A 153 -7.01 -2.88 -4.95
N GLY A 154 -6.93 -4.13 -4.47
CA GLY A 154 -8.04 -5.08 -4.46
C GLY A 154 -9.27 -4.56 -3.72
N GLN A 155 -9.08 -4.01 -2.52
CA GLN A 155 -10.16 -3.39 -1.75
C GLN A 155 -10.71 -2.12 -2.43
N VAL A 156 -9.83 -1.32 -3.06
CA VAL A 156 -10.25 -0.15 -3.86
C VAL A 156 -11.09 -0.59 -5.06
N ALA A 157 -10.71 -1.67 -5.76
CA ALA A 157 -11.48 -2.21 -6.87
C ALA A 157 -12.88 -2.65 -6.41
N ALA A 158 -12.97 -3.32 -5.25
CA ALA A 158 -14.25 -3.69 -4.64
C ALA A 158 -15.14 -2.47 -4.35
N ILE A 159 -14.57 -1.37 -3.81
CA ILE A 159 -15.30 -0.09 -3.64
C ILE A 159 -15.81 0.44 -4.98
N GLY A 160 -14.98 0.42 -6.03
CA GLY A 160 -15.34 0.89 -7.36
C GLY A 160 -16.39 0.02 -8.09
N GLY A 161 -16.70 -1.16 -7.56
CA GLY A 161 -17.48 -2.18 -8.27
C GLY A 161 -16.75 -2.71 -9.50
N MET A 162 -15.42 -2.81 -9.40
CA MET A 162 -14.54 -3.31 -10.46
C MET A 162 -13.97 -4.67 -10.07
N GLU A 163 -13.76 -5.52 -11.06
CA GLU A 163 -12.86 -6.67 -10.89
C GLU A 163 -11.42 -6.17 -10.76
N LEU A 164 -10.63 -6.84 -9.93
CA LEU A 164 -9.21 -6.56 -9.83
C LEU A 164 -8.54 -6.89 -11.18
N PRO A 165 -7.76 -5.97 -11.78
CA PRO A 165 -7.14 -6.21 -13.08
C PRO A 165 -6.34 -7.51 -13.08
N ALA A 166 -6.67 -8.39 -14.03
CA ALA A 166 -5.98 -9.65 -14.28
C ALA A 166 -4.55 -9.42 -14.82
N ASP A 167 -4.37 -8.30 -15.53
CA ASP A 167 -3.12 -7.87 -16.14
C ASP A 167 -2.51 -6.69 -15.38
N GLY A 168 -1.17 -6.56 -15.44
CA GLY A 168 -0.45 -5.44 -14.83
C GLY A 168 -0.20 -5.58 -13.32
N LEU A 169 -0.92 -6.46 -12.61
CA LEU A 169 -0.62 -6.80 -11.22
C LEU A 169 0.09 -8.13 -11.12
N ILE A 170 1.18 -8.17 -10.35
CA ILE A 170 1.86 -9.42 -10.01
C ILE A 170 0.85 -10.35 -9.31
N SER A 171 0.55 -11.48 -9.96
CA SER A 171 -0.49 -12.45 -9.57
C SER A 171 -0.31 -12.98 -8.14
N ASN A 172 0.94 -13.05 -7.65
CA ASN A 172 1.29 -13.55 -6.32
C ASN A 172 0.73 -12.70 -5.17
N TYR A 173 0.30 -11.47 -5.42
CA TYR A 173 -0.29 -10.61 -4.39
C TYR A 173 -1.82 -10.68 -4.35
N ARG A 174 -2.43 -11.54 -5.15
CA ARG A 174 -3.86 -11.86 -5.05
C ARG A 174 -4.06 -12.88 -3.94
N GLY A 175 -4.73 -12.49 -2.87
CA GLY A 175 -5.06 -13.41 -1.78
C GLY A 175 -5.07 -12.74 -0.41
N ALA A 176 -4.98 -13.57 0.63
CA ALA A 176 -5.00 -13.13 2.01
C ALA A 176 -3.81 -12.22 2.36
N TRP A 177 -3.99 -11.40 3.38
CA TRP A 177 -2.92 -10.62 4.01
C TRP A 177 -1.89 -11.57 4.62
N GLN A 178 -0.60 -11.33 4.35
CA GLN A 178 0.51 -11.98 5.06
C GLN A 178 0.63 -11.32 6.43
N ILE A 179 -0.07 -11.86 7.41
CA ILE A 179 -0.20 -11.26 8.74
C ILE A 179 1.16 -11.09 9.43
N GLU A 180 2.10 -11.99 9.14
CA GLU A 180 3.46 -12.01 9.67
C GLU A 180 4.28 -10.77 9.28
N ALA A 181 3.88 -10.08 8.19
CA ALA A 181 4.53 -8.85 7.74
C ALA A 181 4.06 -7.59 8.51
N TYR A 182 3.10 -7.73 9.44
CA TYR A 182 2.52 -6.62 10.17
C TYR A 182 2.74 -6.75 11.67
N ASN A 183 3.06 -5.64 12.32
CA ASN A 183 2.99 -5.58 13.77
C ASN A 183 1.51 -5.61 14.19
N PRO A 184 1.10 -6.54 15.07
CA PRO A 184 -0.26 -6.54 15.57
C PRO A 184 -0.54 -5.23 16.29
N PRO A 185 -1.78 -4.71 16.24
CA PRO A 185 -2.13 -3.57 17.05
C PRO A 185 -1.88 -3.86 18.52
N HIS A 186 -1.31 -2.88 19.23
CA HIS A 186 -1.41 -2.85 20.68
C HIS A 186 -2.87 -2.65 21.04
N VAL A 187 -3.58 -3.76 21.25
CA VAL A 187 -4.88 -3.77 21.87
C VAL A 187 -4.57 -3.65 23.36
N GLU A 188 -4.57 -2.44 23.92
CA GLU A 188 -4.93 -2.34 25.33
C GLU A 188 -6.29 -3.02 25.44
N ALA A 189 -6.33 -4.13 26.17
CA ALA A 189 -7.54 -4.88 26.45
C ALA A 189 -8.52 -3.92 27.11
N LEU A 190 -9.48 -3.42 26.32
CA LEU A 190 -10.72 -2.89 26.84
C LEU A 190 -11.70 -4.05 26.90
N ASP A 191 -11.34 -5.03 27.73
CA ASP A 191 -12.31 -5.86 28.44
C ASP A 191 -12.86 -4.98 29.56
N HIS A 192 -14.03 -4.39 29.35
CA HIS A 192 -15.04 -4.08 30.37
C HIS A 192 -16.33 -3.84 29.57
N GLU A 193 -17.13 -4.88 29.32
CA GLU A 193 -18.06 -5.57 30.22
C GLU A 193 -19.50 -5.12 29.92
N ALA A 194 -20.29 -6.12 29.52
CA ALA A 194 -21.75 -6.30 29.66
C ALA A 194 -22.69 -5.13 29.30
#